data_AF-A0A2E7MHZ2-F1
#
_entry.id   AF-A0A2E7MHZ2-F1
#
_cell.length_a   1.000
_cell.length_b   1.000
_cell.length_c   1.000
_cell.angle_alpha   90.00
_cell.angle_beta   90.00
_cell.angle_gamma   90.00
#
_symmetry.space_group_name_H-M   'P 1'
#
loop_
_entity.id
_entity.type
_entity.pdbx_description
1 polymer ?
#
loop_
_entity_poly.entity_id
_entity_poly.type
_entity_poly.pdbx_seq_one_letter_code
_entity_poly.pdbx_strand_id
1 'polypeptide(L)'
;MQTKKINKVFLEALKEAYRGVISSDQNSTPKSTRILVAEKIKATFELINYQIKGSENLPYESGSIFIYNHLLNHQYLTVDTNFQLTLDSHFISSKILYTYYGITGERVVRYPLPEETNHKAYYDALDYTKVYSKAFTAPQTSKEKIKAAHENFRIKTTENLNKQKGLVFSPEGNSYTTENSPGPFKKGIFRLAASLKKQPYIVPLIMSGFDKLPSEAIYKCEIMPAFKMSDYGINSPDHPEMENVIQTINNQYKVWVKALAKKDVYFKDEIEILKKRVNAKKNSENLVVFYGSSSIRLWKSLETDFPTLNVLNLGFGGAYIDSLIHYFETLFTFKAPKAIVLYLGGNDLNLGYSAEKIVEMIKGFITTIRCKFPNTLVFNISIKPSIERIEKMETIRKINGLMQDFSDQQKDLFQVDFYKKMMKDGQVKNEFLLRDGLHLNNEGYKVLKDILQASFSQASI
;
A
#
# COMPACT_ATOMS: atom_id res chain seq x y z
N MET A 1 30.11 9.95 5.49
CA MET A 1 29.58 11.11 6.25
C MET A 1 28.05 11.24 6.11
N GLN A 2 27.50 11.13 4.89
CA GLN A 2 26.06 11.23 4.60
C GLN A 2 25.19 10.11 5.24
N THR A 3 25.71 8.87 5.28
CA THR A 3 25.08 7.68 5.91
C THR A 3 24.84 7.84 7.41
N LYS A 4 25.74 8.53 8.13
CA LYS A 4 25.56 8.83 9.57
C LYS A 4 24.56 9.96 9.79
N LYS A 5 24.38 10.86 8.80
CA LYS A 5 23.48 12.02 8.90
C LYS A 5 22.01 11.59 8.87
N ILE A 6 21.61 10.69 7.97
CA ILE A 6 20.21 10.23 7.88
C ILE A 6 19.74 9.55 9.17
N ASN A 7 20.56 8.68 9.77
CA ASN A 7 20.20 8.00 11.02
C ASN A 7 20.03 8.99 12.17
N LYS A 8 20.92 9.99 12.28
CA LYS A 8 20.85 11.02 13.31
C LYS A 8 19.59 11.87 13.15
N VAL A 9 19.31 12.33 11.93
CA VAL A 9 18.11 13.14 11.63
C VAL A 9 16.83 12.37 11.94
N PHE A 10 16.76 11.11 11.54
CA PHE A 10 15.62 10.25 11.83
C PHE A 10 15.43 10.02 13.33
N LEU A 11 16.52 9.76 14.07
CA LEU A 11 16.46 9.61 15.53
C LEU A 11 15.97 10.88 16.24
N GLU A 12 16.46 12.06 15.86
CA GLU A 12 16.02 13.31 16.49
C GLU A 12 14.53 13.57 16.22
N ALA A 13 14.03 13.28 15.01
CA ALA A 13 12.60 13.37 14.71
C ALA A 13 11.75 12.37 15.55
N LEU A 14 12.25 11.15 15.78
CA LEU A 14 11.60 10.19 16.68
C LEU A 14 11.57 10.69 18.13
N LYS A 15 12.66 11.32 18.60
CA LYS A 15 12.70 11.93 19.94
C LYS A 15 11.72 13.09 20.07
N GLU A 16 11.55 13.91 19.04
CA GLU A 16 10.55 14.98 19.02
C GLU A 16 9.11 14.41 19.05
N ALA A 17 8.85 13.33 18.31
CA ALA A 17 7.57 12.63 18.36
C ALA A 17 7.28 12.07 19.75
N TYR A 18 8.29 11.48 20.40
CA TYR A 18 8.20 11.00 21.78
C TYR A 18 7.93 12.14 22.76
N ARG A 19 8.74 13.21 22.72
CA ARG A 19 8.59 14.39 23.60
C ARG A 19 7.20 15.00 23.49
N GLY A 20 6.67 15.13 22.26
CA GLY A 20 5.33 15.68 22.04
C GLY A 20 4.20 14.89 22.70
N VAL A 21 4.40 13.59 22.98
CA VAL A 21 3.44 12.76 23.72
C VAL A 21 3.59 12.97 25.23
N ILE A 22 4.82 12.92 25.75
CA ILE A 22 5.05 13.04 27.20
C ILE A 22 4.88 14.48 27.72
N SER A 23 4.99 15.48 26.84
CA SER A 23 4.78 16.90 27.16
C SER A 23 3.39 17.40 26.80
N SER A 24 2.44 16.52 26.44
CA SER A 24 1.10 16.95 26.07
C SER A 24 0.42 17.67 27.25
N ASP A 25 -0.14 18.86 27.01
CA ASP A 25 -0.80 19.70 28.02
C ASP A 25 -1.95 18.95 28.72
N GLN A 26 -2.30 19.36 29.94
CA GLN A 26 -3.39 18.79 30.75
C GLN A 26 -4.75 18.79 30.03
N ASN A 27 -4.94 19.67 29.04
CA ASN A 27 -6.15 19.75 28.22
C ASN A 27 -6.17 18.76 27.04
N SER A 28 -5.09 18.01 26.81
CA SER A 28 -4.97 17.08 25.68
C SER A 28 -5.76 15.80 25.95
N THR A 29 -6.69 15.46 25.05
CA THR A 29 -7.35 14.15 25.09
C THR A 29 -6.43 13.06 24.52
N PRO A 30 -6.57 11.78 24.93
CA PRO A 30 -5.81 10.69 24.32
C PRO A 30 -5.98 10.63 22.80
N LYS A 31 -7.16 10.97 22.28
CA LYS A 31 -7.42 11.03 20.84
C LYS A 31 -6.57 12.11 20.15
N SER A 32 -6.53 13.32 20.67
CA SER A 32 -5.69 14.40 20.10
C SER A 32 -4.20 14.07 20.20
N THR A 33 -3.76 13.45 21.29
CA THR A 33 -2.37 13.01 21.45
C THR A 33 -1.99 11.92 20.43
N ARG A 34 -2.90 10.98 20.13
CA ARG A 34 -2.70 9.97 19.07
C ARG A 34 -2.58 10.61 17.68
N ILE A 35 -3.41 11.62 17.37
CA ILE A 35 -3.34 12.33 16.09
C ILE A 35 -2.01 13.08 15.97
N LEU A 36 -1.62 13.83 17.01
CA LEU A 36 -0.35 14.55 17.06
C LEU A 36 0.84 13.63 16.79
N VAL A 37 0.90 12.47 17.46
CA VAL A 37 2.00 11.53 17.23
C VAL A 37 1.92 10.89 15.85
N ALA A 38 0.74 10.60 15.31
CA ALA A 38 0.60 10.08 13.95
C ALA A 38 1.13 11.06 12.90
N GLU A 39 0.86 12.36 13.05
CA GLU A 39 1.37 13.42 12.18
C GLU A 39 2.89 13.56 12.27
N LYS A 40 3.44 13.61 13.49
CA LYS A 40 4.88 13.68 13.70
C LYS A 40 5.61 12.46 13.14
N ILE A 41 5.06 11.26 13.36
CA ILE A 41 5.64 10.03 12.82
C ILE A 41 5.53 9.99 11.30
N LYS A 42 4.39 10.43 10.71
CA LYS A 42 4.24 10.54 9.26
C LYS A 42 5.35 11.42 8.68
N ALA A 43 5.56 12.62 9.23
CA ALA A 43 6.64 13.52 8.83
C ALA A 43 8.03 12.91 9.04
N THR A 44 8.23 12.17 10.13
CA THR A 44 9.50 11.48 10.45
C THR A 44 9.87 10.46 9.37
N PHE A 45 8.90 9.70 8.84
CA PHE A 45 9.15 8.74 7.76
C PHE A 45 9.44 9.40 6.41
N GLU A 46 9.03 10.65 6.16
CA GLU A 46 9.42 11.37 4.94
C GLU A 46 10.91 11.75 4.89
N LEU A 47 11.63 11.64 6.02
CA LEU A 47 13.06 11.91 6.10
C LEU A 47 13.92 10.73 5.58
N ILE A 48 13.29 9.58 5.30
CA ILE A 48 13.97 8.35 4.92
C ILE A 48 13.30 7.69 3.72
N ASN A 49 14.00 6.72 3.11
CA ASN A 49 13.42 5.91 2.04
C ASN A 49 12.52 4.82 2.63
N TYR A 50 11.25 4.84 2.25
CA TYR A 50 10.31 3.77 2.54
C TYR A 50 9.51 3.39 1.29
N GLN A 51 8.88 2.22 1.32
CA GLN A 51 8.03 1.73 0.25
C GLN A 51 6.73 1.17 0.82
N ILE A 52 5.61 1.59 0.24
CA ILE A 52 4.29 1.00 0.48
C ILE A 52 3.84 0.32 -0.81
N LYS A 53 3.56 -0.98 -0.75
CA LYS A 53 3.01 -1.78 -1.85
C LYS A 53 1.61 -2.27 -1.49
N GLY A 54 0.77 -2.48 -2.50
CA GLY A 54 -0.54 -3.12 -2.32
C GLY A 54 -1.63 -2.23 -1.72
N SER A 55 -1.52 -0.90 -1.79
CA SER A 55 -2.55 0.01 -1.27
C SER A 55 -3.93 -0.21 -1.90
N GLU A 56 -3.97 -0.80 -3.11
CA GLU A 56 -5.19 -1.23 -3.79
C GLU A 56 -5.97 -2.31 -3.01
N ASN A 57 -5.33 -3.01 -2.06
CA ASN A 57 -5.95 -4.07 -1.25
C ASN A 57 -6.64 -3.55 0.02
N LEU A 58 -6.56 -2.24 0.30
CA LEU A 58 -7.20 -1.65 1.48
C LEU A 58 -8.74 -1.72 1.37
N PRO A 59 -9.44 -2.28 2.38
CA PRO A 59 -10.90 -2.29 2.38
C PRO A 59 -11.45 -0.88 2.55
N TYR A 60 -12.68 -0.63 2.06
CA TYR A 60 -13.34 0.66 2.27
C TYR A 60 -13.67 0.89 3.75
N GLU A 61 -13.97 -0.18 4.50
CA GLU A 61 -14.24 -0.13 5.94
C GLU A 61 -12.95 0.02 6.76
N SER A 62 -12.88 1.10 7.55
CA SER A 62 -11.78 1.31 8.50
C SER A 62 -11.91 0.44 9.75
N GLY A 63 -13.09 -0.12 10.05
CA GLY A 63 -13.36 -1.09 11.12
C GLY A 63 -12.79 -2.48 10.83
N SER A 64 -11.52 -2.54 10.44
CA SER A 64 -10.79 -3.75 10.05
C SER A 64 -9.68 -4.07 11.07
N ILE A 65 -9.24 -5.32 11.10
CA ILE A 65 -8.12 -5.79 11.91
C ILE A 65 -6.87 -5.80 11.02
N PHE A 66 -5.97 -4.86 11.24
CA PHE A 66 -4.69 -4.76 10.56
C PHE A 66 -3.66 -5.60 11.32
N ILE A 67 -3.40 -6.80 10.84
CA ILE A 67 -2.37 -7.68 11.41
C ILE A 67 -1.02 -7.39 10.78
N TYR A 68 0.04 -7.43 11.57
CA TYR A 68 1.40 -7.19 11.07
C TYR A 68 2.42 -8.11 11.74
N ASN A 69 3.49 -8.42 11.02
CA ASN A 69 4.63 -9.08 11.62
C ASN A 69 5.47 -8.07 12.40
N HIS A 70 5.81 -8.38 13.64
CA HIS A 70 6.40 -7.39 14.54
C HIS A 70 7.92 -7.47 14.53
N LEU A 71 8.57 -6.36 14.18
CA LEU A 71 10.02 -6.31 14.02
C LEU A 71 10.68 -5.67 15.25
N LEU A 72 11.88 -6.16 15.57
CA LEU A 72 12.79 -5.49 16.49
C LEU A 72 13.14 -4.11 15.93
N ASN A 73 13.57 -3.19 16.80
CA ASN A 73 14.17 -1.95 16.37
C ASN A 73 15.67 -1.99 16.64
N HIS A 74 16.45 -1.35 15.78
CA HIS A 74 17.88 -1.16 16.02
C HIS A 74 18.12 -0.32 17.30
N GLN A 75 19.02 -0.73 18.19
CA GLN A 75 19.26 -0.10 19.51
C GLN A 75 19.61 1.40 19.42
N TYR A 76 20.28 1.82 18.35
CA TYR A 76 20.57 3.24 18.07
C TYR A 76 19.30 4.12 18.04
N LEU A 77 18.13 3.55 17.74
CA LEU A 77 16.85 4.28 17.64
C LEU A 77 16.14 4.44 18.99
N THR A 78 16.88 4.35 20.09
CA THR A 78 16.41 4.59 21.45
C THR A 78 16.15 6.08 21.67
N VAL A 79 14.91 6.41 22.01
CA VAL A 79 14.45 7.81 22.12
C VAL A 79 14.62 8.38 23.53
N ASP A 80 14.62 7.51 24.53
CA ASP A 80 14.82 7.84 25.95
C ASP A 80 15.40 6.61 26.69
N THR A 81 15.85 6.76 27.93
CA THR A 81 16.44 5.69 28.75
C THR A 81 15.56 4.44 28.71
N ASN A 82 16.14 3.37 28.14
CA ASN A 82 15.52 2.05 27.95
C ASN A 82 14.16 2.07 27.21
N PHE A 83 13.92 3.06 26.36
CA PHE A 83 12.65 3.18 25.63
C PHE A 83 12.84 3.43 24.12
N GLN A 84 12.14 2.63 23.33
CA GLN A 84 12.06 2.75 21.88
C GLN A 84 10.59 2.86 21.45
N LEU A 85 10.31 3.69 20.45
CA LEU A 85 9.02 3.71 19.78
C LEU A 85 8.92 2.48 18.87
N THR A 86 7.88 1.66 19.01
CA THR A 86 7.64 0.51 18.12
C THR A 86 7.35 0.98 16.69
N LEU A 87 8.36 0.96 15.82
CA LEU A 87 8.33 1.71 14.55
C LEU A 87 7.26 1.18 13.60
N ASP A 88 7.10 -0.14 13.53
CA ASP A 88 6.11 -0.79 12.66
C ASP A 88 4.67 -0.36 12.96
N SER A 89 4.21 -0.48 14.20
CA SER A 89 2.85 -0.10 14.59
C SER A 89 2.62 1.40 14.54
N HIS A 90 3.65 2.21 14.79
CA HIS A 90 3.60 3.66 14.56
C HIS A 90 3.51 4.00 13.07
N PHE A 91 4.26 3.29 12.21
CA PHE A 91 4.18 3.41 10.75
C PHE A 91 2.78 3.03 10.27
N ILE A 92 2.22 1.92 10.74
CA ILE A 92 0.87 1.48 10.39
C ILE A 92 -0.16 2.55 10.79
N SER A 93 -0.11 3.05 12.03
CA SER A 93 -1.06 4.06 12.51
C SER A 93 -1.00 5.37 11.72
N SER A 94 0.20 5.78 11.30
CA SER A 94 0.45 7.07 10.64
C SER A 94 0.39 6.99 9.11
N LYS A 95 1.15 6.08 8.51
CA LYS A 95 1.31 5.94 7.06
C LYS A 95 0.19 5.14 6.41
N ILE A 96 -0.48 4.26 7.15
CA ILE A 96 -1.61 3.46 6.63
C ILE A 96 -2.94 4.02 7.13
N LEU A 97 -3.24 3.88 8.43
CA LEU A 97 -4.56 4.25 8.94
C LEU A 97 -4.84 5.75 8.85
N TYR A 98 -3.89 6.60 9.28
CA TYR A 98 -4.12 8.04 9.26
C TYR A 98 -4.17 8.59 7.83
N THR A 99 -3.25 8.16 6.95
CA THR A 99 -3.23 8.55 5.54
C THR A 99 -4.50 8.15 4.79
N TYR A 100 -4.92 6.87 4.87
CA TYR A 100 -6.00 6.36 4.02
C TYR A 100 -7.37 6.38 4.70
N TYR A 101 -7.44 6.57 6.02
CA TYR A 101 -8.69 6.57 6.76
C TYR A 101 -8.94 7.74 7.68
N GLY A 102 -7.97 8.65 7.86
CA GLY A 102 -8.13 9.80 8.77
C GLY A 102 -8.28 9.38 10.24
N ILE A 103 -7.90 8.14 10.58
CA ILE A 103 -7.93 7.61 11.95
C ILE A 103 -6.55 7.03 12.29
N THR A 104 -6.19 6.97 13.57
CA THR A 104 -4.90 6.39 13.97
C THR A 104 -4.97 4.88 14.22
N GLY A 105 -6.19 4.34 14.29
CA GLY A 105 -6.44 2.99 14.79
C GLY A 105 -6.32 2.86 16.31
N GLU A 106 -6.86 1.77 16.83
CA GLU A 106 -6.60 1.28 18.18
C GLU A 106 -5.43 0.30 18.13
N ARG A 107 -4.37 0.60 18.88
CA ARG A 107 -3.25 -0.33 19.05
C ARG A 107 -3.44 -1.16 20.31
N VAL A 108 -2.86 -2.35 20.30
CA VAL A 108 -2.71 -3.17 21.50
C VAL A 108 -1.28 -3.07 22.00
N VAL A 109 -1.13 -2.70 23.27
CA VAL A 109 0.17 -2.50 23.91
C VAL A 109 0.27 -3.41 25.14
N ARG A 110 1.48 -3.78 25.54
CA ARG A 110 1.64 -4.58 26.76
C ARG A 110 1.59 -3.71 28.01
N TYR A 111 1.31 -4.31 29.16
CA TYR A 111 1.59 -3.65 30.43
C TYR A 111 3.11 -3.40 30.58
N PRO A 112 3.52 -2.24 31.14
CA PRO A 112 4.91 -1.99 31.49
C PRO A 112 5.35 -2.88 32.65
N LEU A 113 6.64 -3.23 32.68
CA LEU A 113 7.29 -3.71 33.90
C LEU A 113 7.48 -2.53 34.88
N PRO A 114 7.61 -2.78 36.20
CA PRO A 114 7.72 -1.71 37.21
C PRO A 114 8.83 -0.69 36.94
N GLU A 115 9.95 -1.13 36.38
CA GLU A 115 11.12 -0.31 36.03
C GLU A 115 10.96 0.51 34.73
N GLU A 116 9.93 0.22 33.92
CA GLU A 116 9.73 0.86 32.61
C GLU A 116 8.88 2.13 32.71
N THR A 117 9.38 3.12 33.44
CA THR A 117 8.70 4.40 33.69
C THR A 117 8.36 5.15 32.39
N ASN A 118 9.29 5.20 31.44
CA ASN A 118 9.10 5.85 30.13
C ASN A 118 8.04 5.15 29.27
N HIS A 119 8.01 3.81 29.27
CA HIS A 119 6.95 3.05 28.61
C HIS A 119 5.58 3.37 29.21
N LYS A 120 5.50 3.39 30.55
CA LYS A 120 4.27 3.72 31.26
C LYS A 120 3.79 5.13 30.90
N ALA A 121 4.64 6.15 31.04
CA ALA A 121 4.30 7.54 30.77
C ALA A 121 3.78 7.73 29.33
N TYR A 122 4.50 7.16 28.36
CA TYR A 122 4.15 7.28 26.95
C TYR A 122 2.79 6.63 26.62
N TYR A 123 2.56 5.39 27.04
CA TYR A 123 1.34 4.67 26.68
C TYR A 123 0.13 5.04 27.55
N ASP A 124 0.34 5.61 28.75
CA ASP A 124 -0.74 6.19 29.54
C ASP A 124 -1.31 7.44 28.86
N ALA A 125 -0.46 8.31 28.32
CA ALA A 125 -0.89 9.49 27.57
C ALA A 125 -1.70 9.15 26.30
N LEU A 126 -1.46 7.96 25.72
CA LEU A 126 -2.15 7.47 24.54
C LEU A 126 -3.41 6.66 24.85
N ASP A 127 -3.58 6.13 26.07
CA ASP A 127 -4.73 5.32 26.52
C ASP A 127 -5.11 4.13 25.59
N TYR A 128 -4.10 3.49 25.00
CA TYR A 128 -4.32 2.29 24.20
C TYR A 128 -4.71 1.09 25.08
N THR A 129 -5.41 0.13 24.47
CA THR A 129 -5.78 -1.11 25.15
C THR A 129 -4.54 -1.91 25.55
N LYS A 130 -4.44 -2.24 26.84
CA LYS A 130 -3.30 -2.97 27.42
C LYS A 130 -3.60 -4.45 27.60
N VAL A 131 -2.64 -5.31 27.29
CA VAL A 131 -2.72 -6.77 27.50
C VAL A 131 -1.49 -7.31 28.22
N TYR A 132 -1.64 -8.44 28.90
CA TYR A 132 -0.53 -9.15 29.53
C TYR A 132 0.18 -10.04 28.50
N SER A 133 1.50 -9.91 28.41
CA SER A 133 2.35 -10.81 27.62
C SER A 133 3.15 -11.70 28.56
N LYS A 134 3.24 -13.01 28.29
CA LYS A 134 3.91 -13.99 29.18
C LYS A 134 5.33 -13.56 29.59
N ALA A 135 6.10 -13.00 28.65
CA ALA A 135 7.48 -12.55 28.91
C ALA A 135 7.57 -11.22 29.70
N PHE A 136 6.46 -10.51 29.86
CA PHE A 136 6.38 -9.17 30.47
C PHE A 136 5.26 -9.07 31.50
N THR A 137 4.89 -10.21 32.10
CA THR A 137 3.90 -10.26 33.18
C THR A 137 4.65 -10.52 34.47
N ALA A 138 4.51 -9.62 35.45
CA ALA A 138 5.14 -9.82 36.76
C ALA A 138 4.68 -11.17 37.35
N PRO A 139 5.59 -11.98 37.93
CA PRO A 139 5.25 -13.32 38.45
C PRO A 139 4.06 -13.35 39.42
N GLN A 140 3.81 -12.22 40.09
CA GLN A 140 2.77 -12.06 41.12
C GLN A 140 1.41 -11.60 40.56
N THR A 141 1.25 -11.51 39.23
CA THR A 141 -0.01 -11.08 38.60
C THR A 141 -1.05 -12.19 38.71
N SER A 142 -2.19 -11.89 39.33
CA SER A 142 -3.26 -12.89 39.54
C SER A 142 -3.93 -13.29 38.22
N LYS A 143 -4.41 -14.55 38.15
CA LYS A 143 -5.13 -15.07 36.97
C LYS A 143 -6.41 -14.30 36.68
N GLU A 144 -7.07 -13.79 37.72
CA GLU A 144 -8.29 -12.98 37.63
C GLU A 144 -8.00 -11.65 36.91
N LYS A 145 -6.89 -10.97 37.24
CA LYS A 145 -6.46 -9.74 36.54
C LYS A 145 -6.19 -9.99 35.06
N ILE A 146 -5.54 -11.10 34.73
CA ILE A 146 -5.28 -11.49 33.33
C ILE A 146 -6.59 -11.75 32.59
N LYS A 147 -7.52 -12.49 33.21
CA LYS A 147 -8.83 -12.78 32.63
C LYS A 147 -9.65 -11.51 32.41
N ALA A 148 -9.66 -10.60 33.37
CA ALA A 148 -10.35 -9.31 33.27
C ALA A 148 -9.75 -8.44 32.14
N ALA A 149 -8.42 -8.41 32.00
CA ALA A 149 -7.77 -7.68 30.90
C ALA A 149 -8.13 -8.27 29.53
N HIS A 150 -8.18 -9.59 29.40
CA HIS A 150 -8.62 -10.25 28.15
C HIS A 150 -10.08 -9.94 27.81
N GLU A 151 -10.96 -9.92 28.80
CA GLU A 151 -12.37 -9.58 28.59
C GLU A 151 -12.55 -8.11 28.20
N ASN A 152 -11.84 -7.20 28.88
CA ASN A 152 -11.83 -5.78 28.51
C ASN A 152 -11.29 -5.56 27.08
N PHE A 153 -10.21 -6.26 26.72
CA PHE A 153 -9.70 -6.23 25.34
C PHE A 153 -10.77 -6.68 24.33
N ARG A 154 -11.49 -7.76 24.62
CA ARG A 154 -12.58 -8.28 23.76
C ARG A 154 -13.69 -7.24 23.58
N ILE A 155 -14.16 -6.64 24.67
CA ILE A 155 -15.24 -5.64 24.66
C ILE A 155 -14.80 -4.38 23.90
N LYS A 156 -13.70 -3.74 24.30
CA LYS A 156 -13.19 -2.50 23.69
C LYS A 156 -12.87 -2.67 22.21
N THR A 157 -12.29 -3.81 21.83
CA THR A 157 -12.01 -4.10 20.41
C THR A 157 -13.29 -4.26 19.60
N THR A 158 -14.28 -4.99 20.13
CA THR A 158 -15.58 -5.16 19.45
C THR A 158 -16.27 -3.83 19.23
N GLU A 159 -16.30 -2.97 20.26
CA GLU A 159 -16.85 -1.62 20.14
C GLU A 159 -16.11 -0.76 19.12
N ASN A 160 -14.77 -0.81 19.13
CA ASN A 160 -13.95 -0.03 18.21
C ASN A 160 -14.18 -0.44 16.76
N LEU A 161 -14.20 -1.74 16.46
CA LEU A 161 -14.47 -2.25 15.12
C LEU A 161 -15.87 -1.83 14.65
N ASN A 162 -16.89 -1.92 15.51
CA ASN A 162 -18.24 -1.45 15.20
C ASN A 162 -18.29 0.07 14.93
N LYS A 163 -17.50 0.86 15.66
CA LYS A 163 -17.34 2.31 15.48
C LYS A 163 -16.37 2.68 14.34
N GLN A 164 -16.03 1.74 13.46
CA GLN A 164 -15.10 1.94 12.35
C GLN A 164 -13.69 2.40 12.77
N LYS A 165 -13.29 2.09 14.00
CA LYS A 165 -11.93 2.29 14.51
C LYS A 165 -11.14 0.99 14.34
N GLY A 166 -10.29 0.94 13.31
CA GLY A 166 -9.49 -0.25 13.00
C GLY A 166 -8.55 -0.64 14.14
N LEU A 167 -8.25 -1.94 14.24
CA LEU A 167 -7.33 -2.49 15.24
C LEU A 167 -5.98 -2.77 14.60
N VAL A 168 -4.89 -2.35 15.24
CA VAL A 168 -3.51 -2.68 14.84
C VAL A 168 -2.96 -3.72 15.80
N PHE A 169 -2.68 -4.93 15.30
CA PHE A 169 -2.39 -6.08 16.16
C PHE A 169 -1.27 -6.97 15.60
N SER A 170 -0.28 -7.33 16.43
CA SER A 170 0.69 -8.36 16.07
C SER A 170 0.24 -9.73 16.60
N PRO A 171 -0.11 -10.69 15.73
CA PRO A 171 -0.50 -12.03 16.16
C PRO A 171 0.65 -12.86 16.74
N GLU A 172 1.91 -12.50 16.49
CA GLU A 172 3.08 -13.18 17.07
C GLU A 172 3.24 -12.85 18.56
N GLY A 173 2.94 -11.60 18.91
CA GLY A 173 3.05 -11.06 20.27
C GLY A 173 4.48 -10.99 20.83
N ASN A 174 5.49 -11.24 20.00
CA ASN A 174 6.92 -11.00 20.23
C ASN A 174 7.48 -10.31 18.97
N SER A 175 8.63 -9.65 19.11
CA SER A 175 9.33 -9.00 18.00
C SER A 175 10.50 -9.88 17.52
N TYR A 176 10.78 -9.86 16.21
CA TYR A 176 11.87 -10.63 15.59
C TYR A 176 12.68 -9.76 14.61
N THR A 177 13.83 -10.25 14.15
CA THR A 177 14.48 -9.66 12.96
C THR A 177 13.66 -9.97 11.71
N THR A 178 13.85 -9.22 10.63
CA THR A 178 13.12 -9.43 9.37
C THR A 178 13.26 -10.88 8.88
N GLU A 179 14.45 -11.48 9.02
CA GLU A 179 14.75 -12.83 8.54
C GLU A 179 14.08 -13.94 9.36
N ASN A 180 13.78 -13.66 10.63
CA ASN A 180 13.18 -14.62 11.58
C ASN A 180 11.68 -14.39 11.78
N SER A 181 11.14 -13.32 11.22
CA SER A 181 9.73 -12.96 11.30
C SER A 181 8.92 -13.60 10.15
N PRO A 182 7.66 -14.00 10.38
CA PRO A 182 7.01 -14.08 11.67
C PRO A 182 7.32 -15.39 12.43
N GLY A 183 7.37 -15.30 13.75
CA GLY A 183 7.15 -16.40 14.68
C GLY A 183 5.72 -16.94 14.66
N PRO A 184 5.38 -17.87 15.56
CA PRO A 184 4.06 -18.50 15.59
C PRO A 184 2.94 -17.52 15.91
N PHE A 185 1.85 -17.57 15.13
CA PHE A 185 0.67 -16.75 15.38
C PHE A 185 -0.19 -17.30 16.52
N LYS A 186 -0.62 -16.41 17.42
CA LYS A 186 -1.53 -16.70 18.52
C LYS A 186 -2.98 -16.62 18.03
N LYS A 187 -3.82 -17.53 18.52
CA LYS A 187 -5.25 -17.64 18.12
C LYS A 187 -6.17 -16.51 18.58
N GLY A 188 -5.75 -15.68 19.53
CA GLY A 188 -6.63 -14.71 20.20
C GLY A 188 -7.38 -13.78 19.24
N ILE A 189 -6.67 -13.15 18.31
CA ILE A 189 -7.28 -12.18 17.39
C ILE A 189 -8.17 -12.84 16.34
N PHE A 190 -7.79 -14.03 15.86
CA PHE A 190 -8.58 -14.80 14.89
C PHE A 190 -9.87 -15.35 15.52
N ARG A 191 -9.80 -15.84 16.77
CA ARG A 191 -10.98 -16.21 17.55
C ARG A 191 -11.91 -15.02 17.78
N LEU A 192 -11.36 -13.84 18.08
CA LEU A 192 -12.15 -12.62 18.21
C LEU A 192 -12.86 -12.29 16.89
N ALA A 193 -12.14 -12.29 15.76
CA ALA A 193 -12.73 -12.00 14.46
C ALA A 193 -13.88 -12.98 14.14
N ALA A 194 -13.69 -14.28 14.43
CA ALA A 194 -14.69 -15.32 14.20
C ALA A 194 -15.89 -15.28 15.17
N SER A 195 -15.79 -14.60 16.31
CA SER A 195 -16.90 -14.46 17.27
C SER A 195 -17.84 -13.31 16.96
N LEU A 196 -17.46 -12.40 16.06
CA LEU A 196 -18.29 -11.28 15.68
C LEU A 196 -19.31 -11.69 14.62
N LYS A 197 -20.60 -11.35 14.86
CA LYS A 197 -21.70 -11.65 13.94
C LYS A 197 -21.44 -11.15 12.51
N LYS A 198 -20.93 -9.92 12.39
CA LYS A 198 -20.38 -9.40 11.14
C LYS A 198 -18.85 -9.46 11.28
N GLN A 199 -18.24 -10.50 10.73
CA GLN A 199 -16.79 -10.65 10.81
C GLN A 199 -16.09 -9.45 10.13
N PRO A 200 -15.11 -8.82 10.81
CA PRO A 200 -14.32 -7.75 10.24
C PRO A 200 -13.36 -8.31 9.20
N TYR A 201 -12.92 -7.46 8.27
CA TYR A 201 -11.76 -7.79 7.45
C TYR A 201 -10.51 -7.89 8.32
N ILE A 202 -9.68 -8.89 8.05
CA ILE A 202 -8.31 -9.01 8.50
C ILE A 202 -7.42 -8.59 7.34
N VAL A 203 -6.62 -7.56 7.54
CA VAL A 203 -5.73 -6.96 6.54
C VAL A 203 -4.28 -7.29 6.91
N PRO A 204 -3.58 -8.17 6.17
CA PRO A 204 -2.18 -8.48 6.44
C PRO A 204 -1.25 -7.36 5.96
N LEU A 205 -0.41 -6.86 6.87
CA LEU A 205 0.59 -5.83 6.61
C LEU A 205 1.98 -6.42 6.80
N ILE A 206 2.67 -6.69 5.70
CA ILE A 206 3.99 -7.31 5.70
C ILE A 206 5.04 -6.24 5.89
N MET A 207 5.86 -6.37 6.92
CA MET A 207 6.88 -5.40 7.33
C MET A 207 8.26 -5.98 7.10
N SER A 208 9.17 -5.19 6.53
CA SER A 208 10.57 -5.57 6.30
C SER A 208 11.51 -4.39 6.49
N GLY A 209 12.66 -4.63 7.11
CA GLY A 209 13.77 -3.68 7.25
C GLY A 209 13.69 -2.73 8.45
N PHE A 210 12.58 -2.73 9.19
CA PHE A 210 12.39 -1.87 10.38
C PHE A 210 13.35 -2.22 11.54
N ASP A 211 13.96 -3.40 11.50
CA ASP A 211 15.00 -3.88 12.41
C ASP A 211 16.40 -3.36 12.10
N LYS A 212 16.58 -2.61 11.01
CA LYS A 212 17.85 -2.02 10.57
C LYS A 212 17.80 -0.51 10.62
N LEU A 213 18.95 0.15 10.52
CA LEU A 213 19.00 1.61 10.39
C LEU A 213 18.45 2.07 9.02
N PRO A 214 17.87 3.27 8.91
CA PRO A 214 17.42 3.80 7.62
C PRO A 214 18.53 3.91 6.57
N SER A 215 19.78 4.00 7.02
CA SER A 215 20.94 4.00 6.13
C SER A 215 21.34 2.62 5.60
N GLU A 216 20.81 1.55 6.20
CA GLU A 216 21.18 0.15 5.91
C GLU A 216 20.11 -0.57 5.10
N ALA A 217 18.84 -0.18 5.26
CA ALA A 217 17.72 -0.79 4.57
C ALA A 217 16.62 0.22 4.23
N ILE A 218 15.91 -0.05 3.14
CA ILE A 218 14.64 0.60 2.83
C ILE A 218 13.57 -0.05 3.69
N TYR A 219 12.77 0.75 4.37
CA TYR A 219 11.65 0.24 5.17
C TYR A 219 10.47 -0.04 4.25
N LYS A 220 9.98 -1.27 4.27
CA LYS A 220 8.94 -1.72 3.34
C LYS A 220 7.71 -2.20 4.10
N CYS A 221 6.55 -1.79 3.60
CA CYS A 221 5.24 -2.28 4.00
C CYS A 221 4.51 -2.78 2.75
N GLU A 222 4.06 -4.03 2.74
CA GLU A 222 3.18 -4.55 1.68
C GLU A 222 1.83 -4.93 2.28
N ILE A 223 0.77 -4.35 1.72
CA ILE A 223 -0.61 -4.60 2.13
C ILE A 223 -1.13 -5.75 1.26
N MET A 224 -1.42 -6.89 1.88
CA MET A 224 -1.96 -8.05 1.18
C MET A 224 -3.48 -7.97 1.07
N PRO A 225 -4.11 -8.73 0.15
CA PRO A 225 -5.56 -8.84 0.09
C PRO A 225 -6.18 -9.18 1.45
N ALA A 226 -7.19 -8.39 1.83
CA ALA A 226 -7.93 -8.60 3.06
C ALA A 226 -8.81 -9.86 2.98
N PHE A 227 -9.04 -10.51 4.11
CA PHE A 227 -9.88 -11.71 4.21
C PHE A 227 -10.73 -11.69 5.48
N LYS A 228 -11.77 -12.52 5.54
CA LYS A 228 -12.53 -12.84 6.76
C LYS A 228 -12.23 -14.26 7.20
N MET A 229 -12.43 -14.57 8.47
CA MET A 229 -12.29 -15.95 8.96
C MET A 229 -13.28 -16.90 8.24
N SER A 230 -14.46 -16.39 7.87
CA SER A 230 -15.46 -17.09 7.06
C SER A 230 -14.96 -17.50 5.68
N ASP A 231 -13.99 -16.79 5.09
CA ASP A 231 -13.40 -17.14 3.78
C ASP A 231 -12.59 -18.44 3.88
N TYR A 232 -12.16 -18.81 5.08
CA TYR A 232 -11.53 -20.09 5.42
C TYR A 232 -12.51 -21.09 6.07
N GLY A 233 -13.83 -20.83 6.00
CA GLY A 233 -14.86 -21.67 6.62
C GLY A 233 -15.01 -21.49 8.14
N ILE A 234 -14.28 -20.57 8.76
CA ILE A 234 -14.28 -20.38 10.22
C ILE A 234 -15.38 -19.40 10.63
N ASN A 235 -16.51 -19.95 11.09
CA ASN A 235 -17.71 -19.18 11.48
C ASN A 235 -17.97 -19.11 13.00
N SER A 236 -17.05 -19.64 13.81
CA SER A 236 -17.15 -19.66 15.28
C SER A 236 -15.76 -19.58 15.91
N PRO A 237 -15.60 -18.96 17.09
CA PRO A 237 -14.32 -18.92 17.82
C PRO A 237 -13.80 -20.30 18.21
N ASP A 238 -14.68 -21.30 18.33
CA ASP A 238 -14.35 -22.67 18.75
C ASP A 238 -14.36 -23.66 17.58
N HIS A 239 -14.23 -23.16 16.35
CA HIS A 239 -14.18 -24.01 15.16
C HIS A 239 -12.96 -24.96 15.21
N PRO A 240 -13.13 -26.28 14.96
CA PRO A 240 -12.06 -27.27 15.06
C PRO A 240 -10.86 -26.98 14.15
N GLU A 241 -11.09 -26.47 12.93
CA GLU A 241 -10.02 -26.10 11.99
C GLU A 241 -9.30 -24.77 12.29
N MET A 242 -9.64 -24.08 13.39
CA MET A 242 -9.07 -22.76 13.73
C MET A 242 -7.53 -22.78 13.73
N GLU A 243 -6.93 -23.79 14.35
CA GLU A 243 -5.48 -23.88 14.51
C GLU A 243 -4.78 -24.20 13.18
N ASN A 244 -5.37 -25.06 12.35
CA ASN A 244 -4.86 -25.39 11.01
C ASN A 244 -4.90 -24.18 10.07
N VAL A 245 -6.00 -23.41 10.11
CA VAL A 245 -6.15 -22.18 9.32
C VAL A 245 -5.13 -21.12 9.77
N ILE A 246 -4.95 -20.92 11.08
CA ILE A 246 -3.94 -19.98 11.59
C ILE A 246 -2.53 -20.40 11.16
N GLN A 247 -2.21 -21.71 11.19
CA GLN A 247 -0.91 -22.20 10.75
C GLN A 247 -0.70 -21.95 9.24
N THR A 248 -1.75 -22.13 8.43
CA THR A 248 -1.73 -21.82 6.99
C THR A 248 -1.45 -20.34 6.76
N ILE A 249 -2.18 -19.45 7.44
CA ILE A 249 -1.98 -18.00 7.37
C ILE A 249 -0.55 -17.64 7.80
N ASN A 250 -0.04 -18.20 8.91
CA ASN A 250 1.31 -17.93 9.41
C ASN A 250 2.39 -18.40 8.43
N ASN A 251 2.23 -19.57 7.80
CA ASN A 251 3.16 -20.07 6.78
C ASN A 251 3.17 -19.18 5.53
N GLN A 252 2.00 -18.74 5.07
CA GLN A 252 1.89 -17.82 3.96
C GLN A 252 2.57 -16.47 4.28
N TYR A 253 2.41 -15.99 5.51
CA TYR A 253 3.06 -14.77 5.99
C TYR A 253 4.58 -14.85 5.94
N LYS A 254 5.18 -16.00 6.28
CA LYS A 254 6.63 -16.25 6.14
C LYS A 254 7.10 -16.16 4.69
N VAL A 255 6.31 -16.65 3.74
CA VAL A 255 6.63 -16.53 2.31
C VAL A 255 6.62 -15.07 1.88
N TRP A 256 5.61 -14.30 2.33
CA TRP A 256 5.51 -12.88 2.01
C TRP A 256 6.64 -12.04 2.60
N VAL A 257 7.00 -12.23 3.88
CA VAL A 257 8.12 -11.50 4.50
C VAL A 257 9.43 -11.80 3.75
N LYS A 258 9.69 -13.07 3.42
CA LYS A 258 10.88 -13.45 2.63
C LYS A 258 10.89 -12.84 1.24
N ALA A 259 9.72 -12.71 0.59
CA ALA A 259 9.62 -12.08 -0.71
C ALA A 259 9.89 -10.56 -0.62
N LEU A 260 9.26 -9.87 0.35
CA LEU A 260 9.40 -8.43 0.53
C LEU A 260 10.83 -8.01 0.96
N ALA A 261 11.50 -8.85 1.74
CA ALA A 261 12.87 -8.63 2.19
C ALA A 261 13.90 -8.64 1.06
N LYS A 262 13.61 -9.28 -0.08
CA LYS A 262 14.50 -9.28 -1.24
C LYS A 262 14.68 -7.87 -1.79
N LYS A 263 15.87 -7.58 -2.30
CA LYS A 263 16.13 -6.36 -3.07
C LYS A 263 15.33 -6.43 -4.37
N ASP A 264 14.48 -5.44 -4.61
CA ASP A 264 13.74 -5.31 -5.85
C ASP A 264 14.72 -4.84 -6.93
N VAL A 265 15.08 -5.75 -7.85
CA VAL A 265 15.98 -5.43 -8.96
C VAL A 265 15.11 -4.98 -10.12
N TYR A 266 14.75 -3.69 -10.12
CA TYR A 266 14.09 -2.99 -11.22
C TYR A 266 12.89 -3.76 -11.82
N PHE A 267 11.96 -4.27 -11.01
CA PHE A 267 10.75 -4.99 -11.47
C PHE A 267 10.97 -6.39 -12.07
N LYS A 268 12.16 -6.98 -11.95
CA LYS A 268 12.52 -8.28 -12.56
C LYS A 268 11.46 -9.38 -12.42
N ASP A 269 10.89 -9.56 -11.24
CA ASP A 269 9.91 -10.62 -10.99
C ASP A 269 8.59 -10.41 -11.77
N GLU A 270 8.10 -9.16 -11.84
CA GLU A 270 6.91 -8.83 -12.65
C GLU A 270 7.20 -9.01 -14.14
N ILE A 271 8.39 -8.61 -14.60
CA ILE A 271 8.80 -8.77 -16.00
C ILE A 271 8.89 -10.23 -16.41
N GLU A 272 9.38 -11.13 -15.55
CA GLU A 272 9.38 -12.58 -15.85
C GLU A 272 7.97 -13.16 -15.97
N ILE A 273 7.00 -12.67 -15.19
CA ILE A 273 5.59 -13.05 -15.36
C ILE A 273 5.05 -12.54 -16.70
N LEU A 274 5.36 -11.30 -17.07
CA LEU A 274 4.93 -10.72 -18.34
C LEU A 274 5.56 -11.44 -19.55
N LYS A 275 6.84 -11.83 -19.49
CA LYS A 275 7.49 -12.64 -20.53
C LYS A 275 6.76 -13.97 -20.74
N LYS A 276 6.37 -14.65 -19.66
CA LYS A 276 5.57 -15.89 -19.76
C LYS A 276 4.21 -15.63 -20.42
N ARG A 277 3.56 -14.51 -20.10
CA ARG A 277 2.28 -14.12 -20.73
C ARG A 277 2.43 -13.84 -22.22
N VAL A 278 3.50 -13.13 -22.62
CA VAL A 278 3.84 -12.89 -24.03
C VAL A 278 4.05 -14.21 -24.76
N ASN A 279 4.85 -15.12 -24.21
CA ASN A 279 5.13 -16.42 -24.82
C ASN A 279 3.89 -17.32 -24.92
N ALA A 280 2.94 -17.19 -23.99
CA ALA A 280 1.68 -17.94 -24.00
C ALA A 280 0.67 -17.41 -25.04
N LYS A 281 0.85 -16.19 -25.56
CA LYS A 281 -0.07 -15.55 -26.51
C LYS A 281 0.11 -16.14 -27.92
N LYS A 282 -0.62 -17.21 -28.21
CA LYS A 282 -0.56 -17.94 -29.50
C LYS A 282 -0.98 -17.10 -30.71
N ASN A 283 -2.06 -16.32 -30.57
CA ASN A 283 -2.54 -15.44 -31.64
C ASN A 283 -1.98 -14.02 -31.45
N SER A 284 -1.10 -13.59 -32.35
CA SER A 284 -0.53 -12.24 -32.39
C SER A 284 -1.13 -11.37 -33.51
N GLU A 285 -2.10 -11.86 -34.27
CA GLU A 285 -2.79 -11.08 -35.29
C GLU A 285 -3.73 -10.06 -34.64
N ASN A 286 -3.78 -8.86 -35.22
CA ASN A 286 -4.61 -7.74 -34.75
C ASN A 286 -4.51 -7.45 -33.25
N LEU A 287 -3.33 -7.68 -32.66
CA LEU A 287 -3.11 -7.57 -31.23
C LEU A 287 -3.26 -6.11 -30.76
N VAL A 288 -4.01 -5.90 -29.68
CA VAL A 288 -4.13 -4.62 -28.97
C VAL A 288 -3.43 -4.75 -27.62
N VAL A 289 -2.26 -4.11 -27.50
CA VAL A 289 -1.39 -4.28 -26.33
C VAL A 289 -1.61 -3.13 -25.36
N PHE A 290 -2.00 -3.44 -24.13
CA PHE A 290 -2.10 -2.47 -23.05
C PHE A 290 -0.79 -2.44 -22.28
N TYR A 291 -0.09 -1.31 -22.27
CA TYR A 291 1.23 -1.15 -21.67
C TYR A 291 1.30 0.08 -20.77
N GLY A 292 1.82 -0.08 -19.56
CA GLY A 292 1.85 1.00 -18.60
C GLY A 292 2.03 0.57 -17.16
N SER A 293 1.71 1.49 -16.25
CA SER A 293 1.89 1.29 -14.81
C SER A 293 0.72 0.53 -14.15
N SER A 294 0.50 0.73 -12.86
CA SER A 294 -0.45 -0.04 -12.05
C SER A 294 -1.90 0.03 -12.54
N SER A 295 -2.35 1.14 -13.16
CA SER A 295 -3.71 1.22 -13.71
C SER A 295 -3.93 0.28 -14.90
N ILE A 296 -2.88 -0.11 -15.61
CA ILE A 296 -2.97 -1.18 -16.62
C ILE A 296 -2.83 -2.54 -15.95
N ARG A 297 -1.80 -2.72 -15.09
CA ARG A 297 -1.55 -3.98 -14.36
C ARG A 297 -2.79 -4.50 -13.64
N LEU A 298 -3.55 -3.60 -13.01
CA LEU A 298 -4.68 -3.93 -12.15
C LEU A 298 -6.01 -4.11 -12.91
N TRP A 299 -6.04 -3.94 -14.24
CA TRP A 299 -7.25 -4.15 -15.04
C TRP A 299 -7.51 -5.65 -15.27
N LYS A 300 -7.98 -6.34 -14.23
CA LYS A 300 -8.20 -7.79 -14.23
C LYS A 300 -9.27 -8.25 -15.24
N SER A 301 -10.25 -7.40 -15.54
CA SER A 301 -11.35 -7.67 -16.47
C SER A 301 -11.05 -7.31 -17.92
N LEU A 302 -9.80 -6.98 -18.28
CA LEU A 302 -9.47 -6.45 -19.62
C LEU A 302 -9.99 -7.33 -20.77
N GLU A 303 -9.80 -8.65 -20.69
CA GLU A 303 -10.26 -9.59 -21.72
C GLU A 303 -11.79 -9.66 -21.80
N THR A 304 -12.50 -9.61 -20.67
CA THR A 304 -13.96 -9.60 -20.64
C THR A 304 -14.56 -8.25 -20.99
N ASP A 305 -13.79 -7.16 -20.83
CA ASP A 305 -14.19 -5.81 -21.20
C ASP A 305 -14.08 -5.55 -22.70
N PHE A 306 -13.17 -6.22 -23.39
CA PHE A 306 -12.99 -6.12 -24.84
C PHE A 306 -13.07 -7.51 -25.50
N PRO A 307 -14.23 -8.20 -25.45
CA PRO A 307 -14.35 -9.59 -25.87
C PRO A 307 -14.15 -9.81 -27.38
N THR A 308 -14.30 -8.75 -28.18
CA THR A 308 -14.10 -8.77 -29.64
C THR A 308 -12.66 -8.43 -30.06
N LEU A 309 -11.82 -7.96 -29.13
CA LEU A 309 -10.45 -7.55 -29.43
C LEU A 309 -9.45 -8.60 -28.94
N ASN A 310 -8.40 -8.82 -29.72
CA ASN A 310 -7.28 -9.63 -29.28
C ASN A 310 -6.38 -8.80 -28.35
N VAL A 311 -6.71 -8.73 -27.06
CA VAL A 311 -5.98 -7.89 -26.09
C VAL A 311 -4.81 -8.61 -25.42
N LEU A 312 -3.78 -7.85 -25.02
CA LEU A 312 -2.68 -8.33 -24.19
C LEU A 312 -2.30 -7.29 -23.14
N ASN A 313 -2.39 -7.65 -21.86
CA ASN A 313 -2.00 -6.78 -20.75
C ASN A 313 -0.52 -6.97 -20.38
N LEU A 314 0.29 -5.94 -20.62
CA LEU A 314 1.72 -5.88 -20.28
C LEU A 314 2.01 -4.81 -19.21
N GLY A 315 1.02 -4.43 -18.39
CA GLY A 315 1.24 -3.48 -17.31
C GLY A 315 1.99 -4.09 -16.12
N PHE A 316 2.85 -3.28 -15.47
CA PHE A 316 3.55 -3.64 -14.24
C PHE A 316 3.55 -2.50 -13.20
N GLY A 317 3.71 -2.84 -11.92
CA GLY A 317 3.49 -1.93 -10.80
C GLY A 317 4.54 -0.84 -10.70
N GLY A 318 4.14 0.40 -10.36
CA GLY A 318 5.08 1.49 -10.05
C GLY A 318 5.98 1.94 -11.20
N ALA A 319 5.73 1.50 -12.44
CA ALA A 319 6.57 1.81 -13.59
C ALA A 319 6.68 3.34 -13.82
N TYR A 320 7.91 3.82 -13.98
CA TYR A 320 8.24 5.13 -14.56
C TYR A 320 8.35 4.99 -16.08
N ILE A 321 8.38 6.11 -16.81
CA ILE A 321 8.56 6.08 -18.27
C ILE A 321 9.86 5.36 -18.64
N ASP A 322 10.96 5.63 -17.94
CA ASP A 322 12.25 4.96 -18.20
C ASP A 322 12.20 3.46 -18.03
N SER A 323 11.41 2.96 -17.06
CA SER A 323 11.22 1.53 -16.85
C SER A 323 10.44 0.89 -17.98
N LEU A 324 9.43 1.60 -18.50
CA LEU A 324 8.65 1.15 -19.66
C LEU A 324 9.53 1.10 -20.92
N ILE A 325 10.38 2.11 -21.14
CA ILE A 325 11.35 2.12 -22.24
C ILE A 325 12.33 0.96 -22.11
N HIS A 326 12.92 0.78 -20.92
CA HIS A 326 13.91 -0.27 -20.67
C HIS A 326 13.39 -1.68 -20.97
N TYR A 327 12.14 -1.98 -20.61
CA TYR A 327 11.54 -3.29 -20.82
C TYR A 327 10.77 -3.45 -22.13
N PHE A 328 10.64 -2.39 -22.94
CA PHE A 328 9.91 -2.44 -24.19
C PHE A 328 10.44 -3.54 -25.12
N GLU A 329 11.74 -3.57 -25.37
CA GLU A 329 12.35 -4.61 -26.23
C GLU A 329 12.21 -6.02 -25.65
N THR A 330 12.27 -6.15 -24.33
CA THR A 330 12.15 -7.44 -23.65
C THR A 330 10.75 -8.03 -23.75
N LEU A 331 9.72 -7.19 -23.76
CA LEU A 331 8.31 -7.62 -23.72
C LEU A 331 7.65 -7.65 -25.10
N PHE A 332 8.07 -6.81 -26.04
CA PHE A 332 7.50 -6.71 -27.38
C PHE A 332 8.28 -7.59 -28.37
N THR A 333 8.20 -8.90 -28.19
CA THR A 333 8.90 -9.92 -29.00
C THR A 333 8.06 -10.50 -30.15
N PHE A 334 6.81 -10.04 -30.29
CA PHE A 334 5.89 -10.41 -31.37
C PHE A 334 6.00 -9.46 -32.57
N LYS A 335 5.31 -9.79 -33.68
CA LYS A 335 5.17 -8.91 -34.86
C LYS A 335 4.46 -7.59 -34.49
N ALA A 336 4.35 -6.66 -35.44
CA ALA A 336 3.68 -5.38 -35.21
C ALA A 336 2.23 -5.54 -34.70
N PRO A 337 1.88 -5.04 -33.48
CA PRO A 337 0.51 -5.04 -33.00
C PRO A 337 -0.36 -4.05 -33.79
N LYS A 338 -1.67 -4.27 -33.84
CA LYS A 338 -2.62 -3.31 -34.45
C LYS A 338 -2.62 -1.99 -33.69
N ALA A 339 -2.61 -2.07 -32.37
CA ALA A 339 -2.57 -0.89 -31.51
C ALA A 339 -1.83 -1.13 -30.19
N ILE A 340 -1.29 -0.05 -29.63
CA ILE A 340 -0.72 0.00 -28.29
C ILE A 340 -1.46 1.06 -27.48
N VAL A 341 -2.02 0.67 -26.35
CA VAL A 341 -2.67 1.54 -25.37
C VAL A 341 -1.69 1.83 -24.25
N LEU A 342 -1.28 3.09 -24.12
CA LEU A 342 -0.29 3.56 -23.15
C LEU A 342 -0.97 4.25 -21.95
N TYR A 343 -0.50 3.95 -20.74
CA TYR A 343 -0.81 4.73 -19.55
C TYR A 343 0.45 4.88 -18.66
N LEU A 344 1.01 6.08 -18.67
CA LEU A 344 2.36 6.37 -18.15
C LEU A 344 2.50 7.84 -17.69
N GLY A 345 3.63 8.20 -17.09
CA GLY A 345 3.95 9.57 -16.66
C GLY A 345 3.38 9.98 -15.30
N GLY A 346 2.30 9.34 -14.84
CA GLY A 346 1.70 9.66 -13.54
C GLY A 346 2.62 9.39 -12.34
N ASN A 347 3.49 8.38 -12.41
CA ASN A 347 4.44 8.09 -11.33
C ASN A 347 5.65 9.03 -11.36
N ASP A 348 6.07 9.46 -12.56
CA ASP A 348 7.20 10.35 -12.79
C ASP A 348 7.02 11.73 -12.13
N LEU A 349 5.78 12.11 -11.81
CA LEU A 349 5.47 13.28 -10.96
C LEU A 349 6.17 13.23 -9.59
N ASN A 350 6.42 12.03 -9.05
CA ASN A 350 7.10 11.83 -7.77
C ASN A 350 8.61 12.08 -7.87
N LEU A 351 9.17 12.15 -9.08
CA LEU A 351 10.58 12.48 -9.32
C LEU A 351 10.83 14.00 -9.34
N GLY A 352 9.77 14.81 -9.20
CA GLY A 352 9.86 16.27 -9.22
C GLY A 352 10.14 16.87 -10.60
N TYR A 353 9.92 16.09 -11.68
CA TYR A 353 10.09 16.57 -13.05
C TYR A 353 9.02 17.60 -13.44
N SER A 354 9.40 18.51 -14.34
CA SER A 354 8.46 19.45 -14.96
C SER A 354 7.50 18.74 -15.92
N ALA A 355 6.38 19.40 -16.23
CA ALA A 355 5.43 18.89 -17.21
C ALA A 355 6.10 18.65 -18.58
N GLU A 356 6.93 19.61 -19.01
CA GLU A 356 7.68 19.55 -20.27
C GLU A 356 8.61 18.35 -20.31
N LYS A 357 9.36 18.12 -19.23
CA LYS A 357 10.29 16.99 -19.16
C LYS A 357 9.56 15.66 -19.28
N ILE A 358 8.44 15.51 -18.58
CA ILE A 358 7.62 14.31 -18.68
C ILE A 358 7.10 14.15 -20.11
N VAL A 359 6.53 15.20 -20.71
CA VAL A 359 6.05 15.18 -22.11
C VAL A 359 7.16 14.79 -23.09
N GLU A 360 8.37 15.31 -22.95
CA GLU A 360 9.52 14.92 -23.77
C GLU A 360 9.85 13.43 -23.64
N MET A 361 9.82 12.89 -22.41
CA MET A 361 10.03 11.45 -22.18
C MET A 361 8.94 10.60 -22.85
N ILE A 362 7.67 11.04 -22.76
CA ILE A 362 6.55 10.38 -23.44
C ILE A 362 6.75 10.39 -24.96
N LYS A 363 7.07 11.55 -25.53
CA LYS A 363 7.34 11.71 -26.97
C LYS A 363 8.50 10.82 -27.42
N GLY A 364 9.59 10.79 -26.64
CA GLY A 364 10.73 9.92 -26.89
C GLY A 364 10.32 8.44 -26.94
N PHE A 365 9.49 7.99 -25.99
CA PHE A 365 9.02 6.60 -26.00
C PHE A 365 8.08 6.29 -27.17
N ILE A 366 7.17 7.20 -27.52
CA ILE A 366 6.31 7.05 -28.71
C ILE A 366 7.15 6.95 -29.98
N THR A 367 8.22 7.74 -30.09
CA THR A 367 9.19 7.63 -31.20
C THR A 367 9.84 6.24 -31.23
N THR A 368 10.29 5.71 -30.10
CA THR A 368 10.84 4.34 -30.01
C THR A 368 9.84 3.29 -30.50
N ILE A 369 8.56 3.41 -30.09
CA ILE A 369 7.49 2.51 -30.53
C ILE A 369 7.34 2.58 -32.06
N ARG A 370 7.26 3.78 -32.64
CA ARG A 370 7.08 3.98 -34.08
C ARG A 370 8.28 3.50 -34.91
N CYS A 371 9.50 3.65 -34.39
CA CYS A 371 10.69 3.10 -35.05
C CYS A 371 10.62 1.58 -35.17
N LYS A 372 10.08 0.89 -34.15
CA LYS A 372 9.91 -0.57 -34.17
C LYS A 372 8.67 -1.01 -34.94
N PHE A 373 7.57 -0.25 -34.83
CA PHE A 373 6.26 -0.59 -35.37
C PHE A 373 5.63 0.62 -36.09
N PRO A 374 6.03 0.92 -37.34
CA PRO A 374 5.66 2.16 -38.03
C PRO A 374 4.17 2.28 -38.40
N ASN A 375 3.42 1.18 -38.40
CA ASN A 375 1.99 1.14 -38.76
C ASN A 375 1.07 0.91 -37.54
N THR A 376 1.63 0.85 -36.32
CA THR A 376 0.86 0.60 -35.10
C THR A 376 0.21 1.88 -34.61
N LEU A 377 -1.09 1.84 -34.33
CA LEU A 377 -1.81 2.96 -33.72
C LEU A 377 -1.45 3.07 -32.24
N VAL A 378 -1.25 4.28 -31.73
CA VAL A 378 -0.93 4.52 -30.31
C VAL A 378 -2.08 5.29 -29.66
N PHE A 379 -2.64 4.74 -28.58
CA PHE A 379 -3.63 5.40 -27.73
C PHE A 379 -2.96 5.78 -26.42
N ASN A 380 -2.63 7.06 -26.25
CA ASN A 380 -2.05 7.55 -25.02
C ASN A 380 -3.17 8.03 -24.08
N ILE A 381 -3.41 7.27 -23.02
CA ILE A 381 -4.41 7.64 -22.00
C ILE A 381 -3.86 8.81 -21.18
N SER A 382 -4.64 9.89 -21.12
CA SER A 382 -4.31 11.06 -20.29
C SER A 382 -4.09 10.65 -18.83
N ILE A 383 -3.13 11.26 -18.16
CA ILE A 383 -2.89 11.03 -16.73
C ILE A 383 -4.16 11.41 -15.97
N LYS A 384 -4.74 10.46 -15.24
CA LYS A 384 -5.96 10.68 -14.45
C LYS A 384 -5.66 11.54 -13.21
N PRO A 385 -6.65 12.29 -12.71
CA PRO A 385 -6.58 12.89 -11.39
C PRO A 385 -6.71 11.82 -10.29
N SER A 386 -6.23 12.12 -9.08
CA SER A 386 -6.38 11.25 -7.91
C SER A 386 -6.27 12.05 -6.62
N ILE A 387 -6.87 11.56 -5.53
CA ILE A 387 -6.77 12.18 -4.21
C ILE A 387 -5.32 12.23 -3.73
N GLU A 388 -4.56 11.18 -4.01
CA GLU A 388 -3.12 11.11 -3.70
C GLU A 388 -2.29 12.19 -4.40
N ARG A 389 -2.80 12.77 -5.51
CA ARG A 389 -2.06 13.70 -6.37
C ARG A 389 -2.73 15.07 -6.51
N ILE A 390 -3.57 15.46 -5.55
CA ILE A 390 -4.28 16.74 -5.57
C ILE A 390 -3.30 17.91 -5.79
N GLU A 391 -2.15 17.89 -5.13
CA GLU A 391 -1.13 18.94 -5.23
C GLU A 391 -0.42 18.97 -6.60
N LYS A 392 -0.58 17.93 -7.43
CA LYS A 392 0.04 17.82 -8.77
C LYS A 392 -0.96 18.06 -9.90
N MET A 393 -2.19 18.44 -9.58
CA MET A 393 -3.29 18.56 -10.55
C MET A 393 -3.01 19.56 -11.67
N GLU A 394 -2.31 20.67 -11.38
CA GLU A 394 -1.91 21.64 -12.41
C GLU A 394 -0.89 21.04 -13.39
N THR A 395 0.15 20.39 -12.87
CA THR A 395 1.15 19.69 -13.69
C THR A 395 0.49 18.61 -14.56
N ILE A 396 -0.45 17.83 -13.99
CA ILE A 396 -1.21 16.82 -14.73
C ILE A 396 -2.01 17.46 -15.88
N ARG A 397 -2.74 18.54 -15.62
CA ARG A 397 -3.49 19.27 -16.67
C ARG A 397 -2.56 19.74 -17.79
N LYS A 398 -1.40 20.29 -17.43
CA LYS A 398 -0.41 20.78 -18.39
C LYS A 398 0.17 19.65 -19.26
N ILE A 399 0.54 18.51 -18.66
CA ILE A 399 1.01 17.33 -19.40
C ILE A 399 -0.07 16.85 -20.37
N ASN A 400 -1.30 16.70 -19.90
CA ASN A 400 -2.41 16.21 -20.71
C ASN A 400 -2.72 17.16 -21.88
N GLY A 401 -2.66 18.48 -21.67
CA GLY A 401 -2.83 19.47 -22.73
C GLY A 401 -1.72 19.40 -23.78
N LEU A 402 -0.46 19.39 -23.36
CA LEU A 402 0.68 19.29 -24.28
C LEU A 402 0.70 17.97 -25.08
N MET A 403 0.20 16.87 -24.49
CA MET A 403 0.03 15.61 -25.19
C MET A 403 -1.15 15.63 -26.17
N GLN A 404 -2.23 16.36 -25.87
CA GLN A 404 -3.32 16.59 -26.83
C GLN A 404 -2.79 17.37 -28.04
N ASP A 405 -2.13 18.50 -27.82
CA ASP A 405 -1.56 19.34 -28.89
C ASP A 405 -0.59 18.54 -29.77
N PHE A 406 0.21 17.65 -29.16
CA PHE A 406 1.10 16.76 -29.91
C PHE A 406 0.33 15.70 -30.70
N SER A 407 -0.69 15.09 -30.11
CA SER A 407 -1.51 14.07 -30.77
C SER A 407 -2.27 14.62 -31.97
N ASP A 408 -2.79 15.84 -31.90
CA ASP A 408 -3.57 16.48 -32.96
C ASP A 408 -2.74 16.71 -34.25
N GLN A 409 -1.42 16.70 -34.13
CA GLN A 409 -0.48 16.84 -35.25
C GLN A 409 -0.09 15.49 -35.88
N GLN A 410 -0.68 14.38 -35.43
CA GLN A 410 -0.24 13.02 -35.75
C GLN A 410 -1.44 12.15 -36.15
N LYS A 411 -1.32 11.35 -37.22
CA LYS A 411 -2.45 10.56 -37.75
C LYS A 411 -2.70 9.24 -37.00
N ASP A 412 -1.66 8.74 -36.35
CA ASP A 412 -1.55 7.41 -35.74
C ASP A 412 -1.40 7.46 -34.22
N LEU A 413 -1.52 8.66 -33.63
CA LEU A 413 -1.51 8.87 -32.18
C LEU A 413 -2.82 9.51 -31.74
N PHE A 414 -3.44 8.92 -30.72
CA PHE A 414 -4.70 9.36 -30.13
C PHE A 414 -4.49 9.65 -28.65
N GLN A 415 -4.69 10.91 -28.26
CA GLN A 415 -4.78 11.28 -26.86
C GLN A 415 -6.18 10.96 -26.32
N VAL A 416 -6.27 10.02 -25.37
CA VAL A 416 -7.54 9.56 -24.80
C VAL A 416 -7.84 10.33 -23.52
N ASP A 417 -8.84 11.21 -23.54
CA ASP A 417 -9.21 12.09 -22.42
C ASP A 417 -9.97 11.32 -21.31
N PHE A 418 -9.19 10.75 -20.40
CA PHE A 418 -9.69 10.15 -19.17
C PHE A 418 -9.79 11.16 -18.02
N TYR A 419 -8.95 12.19 -18.01
CA TYR A 419 -8.89 13.19 -16.95
C TYR A 419 -10.23 13.86 -16.71
N LYS A 420 -10.88 14.39 -17.77
CA LYS A 420 -12.15 15.12 -17.61
C LYS A 420 -13.26 14.23 -17.07
N LYS A 421 -13.26 12.94 -17.42
CA LYS A 421 -14.29 11.97 -17.00
C LYS A 421 -14.19 11.63 -15.52
N MET A 422 -12.99 11.74 -14.95
CA MET A 422 -12.69 11.54 -13.53
C MET A 422 -12.93 12.80 -12.66
N MET A 423 -13.34 13.92 -13.26
CA MET A 423 -13.60 15.18 -12.57
C MET A 423 -15.10 15.50 -12.56
N LYS A 424 -15.56 16.15 -11.48
CA LYS A 424 -16.88 16.80 -11.37
C LYS A 424 -16.75 18.03 -10.51
N ASP A 425 -17.23 19.18 -10.99
CA ASP A 425 -17.27 20.44 -10.23
C ASP A 425 -15.90 20.84 -9.62
N GLY A 426 -14.82 20.60 -10.36
CA GLY A 426 -13.44 20.87 -9.91
C GLY A 426 -12.86 19.85 -8.92
N GLN A 427 -13.62 18.81 -8.56
CA GLN A 427 -13.21 17.77 -7.62
C GLN A 427 -13.04 16.42 -8.32
N VAL A 428 -12.19 15.57 -7.72
CA VAL A 428 -11.99 14.18 -8.18
C VAL A 428 -13.19 13.33 -7.77
N LYS A 429 -13.70 12.51 -8.70
CA LYS A 429 -14.76 11.55 -8.43
C LYS A 429 -14.25 10.36 -7.61
N ASN A 430 -14.39 10.45 -6.30
CA ASN A 430 -13.95 9.41 -5.36
C ASN A 430 -14.64 8.06 -5.59
N GLU A 431 -15.85 8.07 -6.14
CA GLU A 431 -16.62 6.87 -6.48
C GLU A 431 -15.96 5.98 -7.53
N PHE A 432 -14.96 6.49 -8.27
CA PHE A 432 -14.21 5.73 -9.29
C PHE A 432 -12.87 5.19 -8.78
N LEU A 433 -12.53 5.47 -7.52
CA LEU A 433 -11.24 5.13 -6.93
C LEU A 433 -11.40 4.06 -5.83
N LEU A 434 -10.36 3.26 -5.67
CA LEU A 434 -10.17 2.39 -4.51
C LEU A 434 -9.88 3.24 -3.27
N ARG A 435 -9.83 2.56 -2.11
CA ARG A 435 -9.68 3.25 -0.82
C ARG A 435 -8.41 4.10 -0.73
N ASP A 436 -7.36 3.71 -1.43
CA ASP A 436 -6.11 4.46 -1.46
C ASP A 436 -6.20 5.81 -2.20
N GLY A 437 -7.35 6.10 -2.83
CA GLY A 437 -7.57 7.36 -3.54
C GLY A 437 -6.68 7.53 -4.77
N LEU A 438 -6.07 6.44 -5.26
CA LEU A 438 -5.16 6.43 -6.41
C LEU A 438 -5.60 5.43 -7.48
N HIS A 439 -5.85 4.17 -7.13
CA HIS A 439 -6.14 3.13 -8.11
C HIS A 439 -7.64 3.10 -8.48
N LEU A 440 -7.97 2.63 -9.68
CA LEU A 440 -9.36 2.54 -10.14
C LEU A 440 -10.08 1.37 -9.48
N ASN A 441 -11.35 1.58 -9.12
CA ASN A 441 -12.27 0.49 -8.82
C ASN A 441 -13.00 0.04 -10.11
N ASN A 442 -13.97 -0.87 -9.97
CA ASN A 442 -14.72 -1.41 -11.11
C ASN A 442 -15.46 -0.32 -11.91
N GLU A 443 -16.07 0.66 -11.24
CA GLU A 443 -16.76 1.77 -11.92
C GLU A 443 -15.77 2.68 -12.66
N GLY A 444 -14.59 2.92 -12.07
CA GLY A 444 -13.51 3.65 -12.75
C GLY A 444 -13.01 2.95 -14.01
N TYR A 445 -12.86 1.61 -13.97
CA TYR A 445 -12.53 0.83 -15.16
C TYR A 445 -13.63 0.83 -16.21
N LYS A 446 -14.90 0.80 -15.80
CA LYS A 446 -16.04 0.94 -16.73
C LYS A 446 -16.00 2.27 -17.48
N VAL A 447 -15.71 3.37 -16.78
CA VAL A 447 -15.54 4.68 -17.42
C VAL A 447 -14.36 4.65 -18.41
N LEU A 448 -13.22 4.09 -18.02
CA LEU A 448 -12.05 3.99 -18.90
C LEU A 448 -12.33 3.13 -20.14
N LYS A 449 -13.03 2.01 -19.97
CA LYS A 449 -13.50 1.14 -21.04
C LYS A 449 -14.33 1.90 -22.06
N ASP A 450 -15.37 2.60 -21.61
CA ASP A 450 -16.31 3.29 -22.50
C ASP A 450 -15.59 4.35 -23.36
N ILE A 451 -14.63 5.07 -22.76
CA ILE A 451 -13.83 6.07 -23.47
C ILE A 451 -12.93 5.40 -24.52
N LEU A 452 -12.25 4.31 -24.16
CA LEU A 452 -11.39 3.59 -25.09
C LEU A 452 -12.18 2.95 -26.23
N GLN A 453 -13.36 2.39 -25.96
CA GLN A 453 -14.25 1.85 -27.00
C GLN A 453 -14.65 2.93 -28.03
N ALA A 454 -14.96 4.15 -27.55
CA ALA A 454 -15.24 5.26 -28.44
C ALA A 454 -14.01 5.64 -29.30
N SER A 455 -12.81 5.70 -28.71
CA SER A 455 -11.57 5.97 -29.43
C SER A 455 -11.21 4.87 -30.44
N PHE A 456 -11.39 3.60 -30.08
CA PHE A 456 -11.18 2.47 -30.99
C PHE A 456 -12.12 2.50 -32.18
N SER A 457 -13.39 2.85 -31.96
CA SER A 457 -14.37 2.98 -33.04
C SER A 457 -13.99 4.08 -34.03
N GLN A 458 -13.51 5.23 -33.53
CA GLN A 458 -13.02 6.33 -34.38
C GLN A 458 -11.80 5.92 -35.22
N ALA A 459 -10.95 5.06 -34.68
CA ALA A 459 -9.76 4.56 -35.35
C ALA A 459 -9.99 3.27 -36.17
N SER A 460 -11.24 2.80 -36.29
CA SER A 460 -11.60 1.55 -36.99
C SER A 460 -10.86 0.31 -36.46
N ILE A 461 -10.72 0.21 -35.13
CA ILE A 461 -10.09 -0.94 -34.45
C ILE A 461 -11.06 -2.08 -34.21
#